data_AF-A0A3A8HBV8-F1
#
_entry.id   AF-A0A3A8HBV8-F1
#
_cell.length_a   1.000
_cell.length_b   1.000
_cell.length_c   1.000
_cell.angle_alpha   90.00
_cell.angle_beta   90.00
_cell.angle_gamma   90.00
#
_symmetry.space_group_name_H-M   'P 1'
#
loop_
_entity.id
_entity.type
_entity.pdbx_description
1 polymer ?
#
loop_
_entity_poly.entity_id
_entity_poly.type
_entity_poly.pdbx_seq_one_letter_code
_entity_poly.pdbx_strand_id
1 'polypeptide(L)'
;MPAIPALHRSASAAALLAIVGCGSATVGGGGSPARAKWVSPIVRTPDGGQLQTTIYYGPWQCSAAFISRCESKCAAQGHALMGCIWLADIKGDWKGRYLFMPAEAGGRLAVTHCCCDYPKADGEALRKVWNRARPEYREAWGREFGAWPQSGTGKYWPGHHIFDLGHGGPPVAPNNVLPAPDDVHSIFNAEYPACYAPGGKWLTPGPARPYVD
;
A
#
# COMPACT_ATOMS: atom_id res chain seq x y z
N MET A 1 -44.15 -60.62 -36.14
CA MET A 1 -43.85 -61.45 -34.95
C MET A 1 -42.65 -62.32 -35.27
N PRO A 2 -41.65 -62.50 -34.38
CA PRO A 2 -41.39 -61.78 -33.12
C PRO A 2 -40.76 -60.39 -33.46
N ALA A 3 -39.63 -59.83 -32.99
CA ALA A 3 -38.60 -60.23 -32.00
C ALA A 3 -37.80 -59.04 -31.43
N ILE A 4 -37.28 -59.22 -30.20
CA ILE A 4 -36.44 -58.37 -29.31
C ILE A 4 -35.61 -59.39 -28.48
N PRO A 5 -34.31 -59.24 -28.12
CA PRO A 5 -33.60 -58.06 -27.55
C PRO A 5 -32.32 -57.64 -28.32
N ALA A 6 -31.79 -56.42 -28.23
CA ALA A 6 -31.39 -55.58 -27.09
C ALA A 6 -30.09 -56.05 -26.38
N LEU A 7 -29.02 -55.25 -26.51
CA LEU A 7 -27.71 -55.48 -25.88
C LEU A 7 -27.20 -54.16 -25.27
N HIS A 8 -27.19 -54.08 -23.94
CA HIS A 8 -26.57 -52.96 -23.22
C HIS A 8 -25.05 -52.99 -23.40
N ARG A 9 -24.42 -51.81 -23.55
CA ARG A 9 -23.05 -51.58 -23.08
C ARG A 9 -22.81 -50.13 -22.68
N SER A 10 -22.77 -49.95 -21.36
CA SER A 10 -22.11 -48.93 -20.54
C SER A 10 -21.65 -47.62 -21.18
N ALA A 11 -22.12 -46.51 -20.60
CA ALA A 11 -21.54 -45.19 -20.83
C ALA A 11 -20.07 -45.11 -20.34
N SER A 12 -19.30 -44.21 -20.95
CA SER A 12 -18.00 -43.75 -20.45
C SER A 12 -17.75 -42.32 -20.92
N ALA A 13 -18.43 -41.38 -20.28
CA ALA A 13 -18.21 -39.95 -20.50
C ALA A 13 -16.91 -39.52 -19.80
N ALA A 14 -15.81 -39.44 -20.55
CA ALA A 14 -14.53 -38.97 -20.04
C ALA A 14 -14.56 -37.46 -19.79
N ALA A 15 -15.00 -37.06 -18.59
CA ALA A 15 -14.99 -35.67 -18.17
C ALA A 15 -13.54 -35.18 -17.94
N LEU A 16 -12.98 -34.49 -18.93
CA LEU A 16 -11.69 -33.80 -18.82
C LEU A 16 -11.82 -32.63 -17.84
N LEU A 17 -11.48 -32.88 -16.58
CA LEU A 17 -11.27 -31.86 -15.55
C LEU A 17 -10.05 -31.01 -15.92
N ALA A 18 -10.28 -29.96 -16.71
CA ALA A 18 -9.30 -28.92 -16.96
C ALA A 18 -9.01 -28.19 -15.64
N ILE A 19 -7.88 -28.51 -15.01
CA ILE A 19 -7.42 -27.83 -13.80
C ILE A 19 -7.02 -26.40 -14.21
N VAL A 20 -7.93 -25.45 -14.02
CA VAL A 20 -7.64 -24.02 -14.11
C VAL A 20 -6.77 -23.64 -12.93
N GLY A 21 -5.47 -23.84 -13.06
CA GLY A 21 -4.50 -23.34 -12.10
C GLY A 21 -4.55 -21.81 -12.11
N CYS A 22 -4.88 -21.20 -10.97
CA CYS A 22 -4.87 -19.75 -10.76
C CYS A 22 -3.43 -19.20 -10.67
N GLY A 23 -2.59 -19.52 -11.67
CA GLY A 23 -1.30 -18.90 -11.87
C GLY A 23 -1.49 -17.48 -12.39
N SER A 24 -1.54 -16.51 -11.48
CA SER A 24 -1.64 -15.08 -11.78
C SER A 24 -0.34 -14.50 -12.39
N ALA A 25 0.10 -15.09 -13.51
CA ALA A 25 1.25 -14.68 -14.32
C ALA A 25 0.94 -13.39 -15.10
N THR A 26 0.74 -12.29 -14.37
CA THR A 26 0.59 -10.94 -14.91
C THR A 26 1.94 -10.40 -15.37
N VAL A 27 2.49 -11.00 -16.44
CA VAL A 27 3.70 -10.55 -17.12
C VAL A 27 3.37 -9.25 -17.87
N GLY A 28 3.53 -8.13 -17.16
CA GLY A 28 3.19 -6.78 -17.63
C GLY A 28 3.99 -5.72 -16.88
N GLY A 29 5.30 -5.95 -16.72
CA GLY A 29 6.21 -5.14 -15.91
C GLY A 29 6.59 -3.79 -16.53
N GLY A 30 5.61 -2.93 -16.82
CA GLY A 30 5.80 -1.55 -17.28
C GLY A 30 5.99 -0.52 -16.17
N GLY A 31 6.35 -0.96 -14.96
CA GLY A 31 6.51 -0.09 -13.78
C GLY A 31 7.91 0.52 -13.69
N SER A 32 7.98 1.80 -13.31
CA SER A 32 9.25 2.45 -12.96
C SER A 32 9.80 1.87 -11.65
N PRO A 33 11.13 1.79 -11.44
CA PRO A 33 11.66 1.40 -10.13
C PRO A 33 11.13 2.33 -9.03
N ALA A 34 10.88 1.78 -7.83
CA ALA A 34 10.53 2.57 -6.66
C ALA A 34 11.65 3.59 -6.35
N ARG A 35 11.30 4.80 -5.91
CA ARG A 35 12.28 5.89 -5.65
C ARG A 35 13.26 5.49 -4.56
N ALA A 36 12.77 4.78 -3.55
CA ALA A 36 13.55 4.08 -2.55
C ALA A 36 12.79 2.82 -2.10
N LYS A 37 13.47 1.94 -1.36
CA LYS A 37 12.81 0.95 -0.49
C LYS A 37 13.48 0.86 0.87
N TRP A 38 12.67 0.66 1.91
CA TRP A 38 13.11 0.25 3.24
C TRP A 38 12.77 -1.21 3.44
N VAL A 39 13.67 -1.97 4.06
CA VAL A 39 13.47 -3.39 4.39
C VAL A 39 13.67 -3.53 5.89
N SER A 40 12.71 -4.12 6.59
CA SER A 40 12.81 -4.38 8.02
C SER A 40 13.84 -5.47 8.33
N PRO A 41 14.39 -5.49 9.56
CA PRO A 41 14.91 -6.73 10.14
C PRO A 41 13.84 -7.83 10.07
N ILE A 42 14.27 -9.09 10.01
CA ILE A 42 13.36 -10.22 10.07
C ILE A 42 12.84 -10.37 11.51
N VAL A 43 11.52 -10.30 11.66
CA VAL A 43 10.81 -10.53 12.93
C VAL A 43 10.39 -12.00 12.98
N ARG A 44 10.61 -12.69 14.10
CA ARG A 44 10.04 -14.04 14.30
C ARG A 44 8.59 -13.95 14.72
N THR A 45 7.71 -14.69 14.05
CA THR A 45 6.29 -14.77 14.42
C THR A 45 6.04 -15.86 15.48
N PRO A 46 4.96 -15.77 16.29
CA PRO A 46 4.73 -16.70 17.42
C PRO A 46 4.58 -18.18 17.04
N ASP A 47 4.26 -18.46 15.78
CA ASP A 47 4.18 -19.80 15.16
C ASP A 47 5.55 -20.38 14.77
N GLY A 48 6.65 -19.66 15.01
CA GLY A 48 8.01 -20.04 14.60
C GLY A 48 8.36 -19.63 13.17
N GLY A 49 7.48 -18.91 12.48
CA GLY A 49 7.76 -18.29 11.18
C GLY A 49 8.65 -17.03 11.26
N GLN A 50 8.83 -16.41 10.10
CA GLN A 50 9.63 -15.22 9.87
C GLN A 50 8.82 -14.24 9.03
N LEU A 51 8.73 -12.98 9.47
CA LEU A 51 8.10 -11.89 8.76
C LEU A 51 9.16 -10.84 8.40
N GLN A 52 9.15 -10.38 7.15
CA GLN A 52 9.90 -9.21 6.69
C GLN A 52 8.94 -8.21 6.04
N THR A 53 9.01 -6.95 6.49
CA THR A 53 8.23 -5.85 5.94
C THR A 53 9.11 -5.01 5.04
N THR A 54 8.70 -4.80 3.78
CA THR A 54 9.36 -3.89 2.84
C THR A 54 8.42 -2.73 2.51
N ILE A 55 8.87 -1.49 2.69
CA ILE A 55 8.15 -0.30 2.24
C ILE A 55 8.82 0.19 0.95
N TYR A 56 8.08 0.18 -0.14
CA TYR A 56 8.49 0.76 -1.42
C TYR A 56 7.90 2.16 -1.55
N TYR A 57 8.69 3.14 -2.00
CA TYR A 57 8.27 4.54 -2.06
C TYR A 57 8.08 5.03 -3.50
N GLY A 58 6.98 5.73 -3.73
CA GLY A 58 6.69 6.50 -4.94
C GLY A 58 7.29 7.91 -4.86
N PRO A 59 6.58 8.97 -5.28
CA PRO A 59 5.14 8.99 -5.57
C PRO A 59 4.79 8.47 -6.96
N TRP A 60 3.66 7.78 -7.08
CA TRP A 60 3.09 7.31 -8.33
C TRP A 60 1.64 7.75 -8.49
N GLN A 61 1.13 7.81 -9.72
CA GLN A 61 -0.29 8.05 -9.98
C GLN A 61 -1.12 6.91 -9.41
N CYS A 62 -2.20 7.25 -8.70
CA CYS A 62 -3.18 6.26 -8.26
C CYS A 62 -3.80 5.53 -9.45
N SER A 63 -3.94 4.20 -9.34
CA SER A 63 -4.78 3.45 -10.29
C SER A 63 -6.24 3.89 -10.19
N ALA A 64 -7.04 3.63 -11.24
CA ALA A 64 -8.46 4.00 -11.27
C ALA A 64 -9.23 3.54 -10.01
N ALA A 65 -8.94 2.34 -9.50
CA ALA A 65 -9.55 1.83 -8.27
C ALA A 65 -9.13 2.61 -7.01
N PHE A 66 -7.93 3.19 -6.95
CA PHE A 66 -7.54 4.11 -5.86
C PHE A 66 -8.19 5.48 -6.02
N ILE A 67 -8.28 6.00 -7.26
CA ILE A 67 -9.00 7.25 -7.55
C ILE A 67 -10.45 7.15 -7.07
N SER A 68 -11.22 6.14 -7.48
CA SER A 68 -12.63 6.05 -7.06
C SER A 68 -12.87 5.74 -5.58
N ARG A 69 -11.87 5.19 -4.87
CA ARG A 69 -11.88 5.14 -3.40
C ARG A 69 -11.65 6.52 -2.79
N CYS A 70 -10.75 7.33 -3.36
CA CYS A 70 -10.57 8.72 -2.95
C CYS A 70 -11.76 9.61 -3.30
N GLU A 71 -12.36 9.49 -4.49
CA GLU A 71 -13.62 10.17 -4.88
C GLU A 71 -14.72 9.89 -3.84
N SER A 72 -14.94 8.61 -3.54
CA SER A 72 -15.91 8.17 -2.52
C SER A 72 -15.60 8.75 -1.13
N LYS A 73 -14.33 8.79 -0.73
CA LYS A 73 -13.88 9.35 0.56
C LYS A 73 -14.07 10.88 0.63
N CYS A 74 -13.83 11.60 -0.44
CA CYS A 74 -14.04 13.05 -0.48
C CYS A 74 -15.54 13.38 -0.49
N ALA A 75 -16.33 12.70 -1.34
CA ALA A 75 -17.77 12.90 -1.44
C ALA A 75 -18.52 12.58 -0.13
N ALA A 76 -18.10 11.54 0.60
CA ALA A 76 -18.63 11.21 1.93
C ALA A 76 -18.38 12.28 3.00
N GLN A 77 -17.52 13.27 2.73
CA GLN A 77 -17.25 14.44 3.57
C GLN A 77 -17.74 15.75 2.92
N GLY A 78 -18.43 15.70 1.78
CA GLY A 78 -18.94 16.87 1.06
C GLY A 78 -17.92 17.60 0.17
N HIS A 79 -16.75 17.02 -0.08
CA HIS A 79 -15.67 17.63 -0.87
C HIS A 79 -15.48 16.96 -2.24
N ALA A 80 -15.03 17.72 -3.24
CA ALA A 80 -14.54 17.17 -4.49
C ALA A 80 -13.16 16.49 -4.33
N LEU A 81 -12.79 15.60 -5.26
CA LEU A 81 -11.43 15.08 -5.38
C LEU A 81 -10.61 15.98 -6.32
N MET A 82 -9.47 16.47 -5.84
CA MET A 82 -8.51 17.30 -6.58
C MET A 82 -7.34 16.48 -7.13
N GLY A 83 -7.01 15.35 -6.49
CA GLY A 83 -5.97 14.42 -6.93
C GLY A 83 -5.76 13.24 -5.98
N CYS A 84 -5.04 12.22 -6.46
CA CYS A 84 -4.67 11.04 -5.70
C CYS A 84 -3.19 10.67 -5.94
N ILE A 85 -2.39 10.65 -4.88
CA ILE A 85 -1.00 10.18 -4.92
C ILE A 85 -0.89 8.81 -4.24
N TRP A 86 -0.32 7.83 -4.92
CA TRP A 86 0.16 6.59 -4.32
C TRP A 86 1.56 6.86 -3.75
N LEU A 87 1.66 7.01 -2.43
CA LEU A 87 2.90 7.40 -1.74
C LEU A 87 3.84 6.22 -1.56
N ALA A 88 3.30 5.07 -1.11
CA ALA A 88 4.09 3.89 -0.82
C ALA A 88 3.26 2.61 -0.94
N ASP A 89 3.96 1.48 -1.05
CA ASP A 89 3.41 0.14 -0.87
C ASP A 89 4.13 -0.52 0.31
N ILE A 90 3.37 -0.92 1.34
CA ILE A 90 3.87 -1.71 2.46
C ILE A 90 3.61 -3.18 2.13
N LYS A 91 4.68 -3.91 1.80
CA LYS A 91 4.67 -5.34 1.52
C LYS A 91 5.08 -6.12 2.78
N GLY A 92 4.29 -7.12 3.17
CA GLY A 92 4.69 -8.10 4.18
C GLY A 92 4.95 -9.45 3.53
N ASP A 93 6.14 -9.99 3.70
CA ASP A 93 6.55 -11.33 3.26
C ASP A 93 6.73 -12.23 4.50
N TRP A 94 5.88 -13.25 4.65
CA TRP A 94 5.96 -14.27 5.71
C TRP A 94 6.45 -15.61 5.15
N LYS A 95 7.34 -16.27 5.89
CA LYS A 95 7.85 -17.62 5.60
C LYS A 95 7.83 -18.45 6.87
N GLY A 96 7.25 -19.63 6.82
CA GLY A 96 7.10 -20.51 7.99
C GLY A 96 6.68 -21.92 7.61
N ARG A 97 5.82 -22.53 8.43
CA ARG A 97 5.29 -23.87 8.18
C ARG A 97 3.79 -23.93 8.40
N TYR A 98 3.07 -24.57 7.49
CA TYR A 98 1.65 -24.88 7.63
C TYR A 98 1.46 -26.40 7.48
N LEU A 99 0.78 -27.03 8.43
CA LEU A 99 0.63 -28.50 8.51
C LEU A 99 1.98 -29.23 8.30
N PHE A 100 3.02 -28.74 8.99
CA PHE A 100 4.42 -29.20 8.93
C PHE A 100 5.16 -29.01 7.59
N MET A 101 4.48 -28.67 6.50
CA MET A 101 5.10 -28.33 5.22
C MET A 101 5.64 -26.89 5.23
N PRO A 102 6.71 -26.56 4.48
CA PRO A 102 7.12 -25.17 4.24
C PRO A 102 5.97 -24.37 3.61
N ALA A 103 5.77 -23.14 4.06
CA ALA A 103 4.73 -22.26 3.56
C ALA A 103 5.24 -20.82 3.46
N GLU A 104 4.80 -20.11 2.43
CA GLU A 104 5.03 -18.67 2.25
C GLU A 104 3.68 -17.98 2.06
N ALA A 105 3.54 -16.79 2.64
CA ALA A 105 2.34 -15.97 2.59
C ALA A 105 2.73 -14.50 2.57
N GLY A 106 1.83 -13.62 2.15
CA GLY A 106 2.14 -12.19 2.15
C GLY A 106 1.00 -11.33 1.61
N GLY A 107 1.20 -10.02 1.71
CA GLY A 107 0.24 -9.02 1.26
C GLY A 107 0.91 -7.69 0.93
N ARG A 108 0.15 -6.79 0.31
CA ARG A 108 0.53 -5.40 0.09
C ARG A 108 -0.59 -4.47 0.53
N LEU A 109 -0.20 -3.39 1.21
CA LEU A 109 -1.07 -2.27 1.55
C LEU A 109 -0.54 -1.01 0.86
N ALA A 110 -1.32 -0.50 -0.10
CA ALA A 110 -1.04 0.77 -0.74
C ALA A 110 -1.41 1.94 0.19
N VAL A 111 -0.47 2.86 0.34
CA VAL A 111 -0.64 4.11 1.11
C VAL A 111 -0.93 5.23 0.12
N THR A 112 -2.18 5.70 0.08
CA THR A 112 -2.65 6.73 -0.86
C THR A 112 -3.06 8.03 -0.15
N HIS A 113 -2.52 9.16 -0.60
CA HIS A 113 -2.98 10.49 -0.24
C HIS A 113 -4.14 10.89 -1.15
N CYS A 114 -5.33 11.10 -0.58
CA CYS A 114 -6.49 11.65 -1.27
C CYS A 114 -6.53 13.17 -1.04
N CYS A 115 -6.25 13.95 -2.09
CA CYS A 115 -6.29 15.41 -2.07
C CYS A 115 -7.73 15.84 -2.34
N CYS A 116 -8.56 15.97 -1.30
CA CYS A 116 -9.90 16.54 -1.44
C CYS A 116 -9.85 18.07 -1.36
N ASP A 117 -10.91 18.75 -1.81
CA ASP A 117 -11.08 20.21 -1.72
C ASP A 117 -11.36 20.70 -0.28
N TYR A 118 -10.47 20.37 0.66
CA TYR A 118 -10.57 20.77 2.07
C TYR A 118 -10.13 22.22 2.27
N PRO A 119 -10.72 22.96 3.22
CA PRO A 119 -10.18 24.26 3.63
C PRO A 119 -8.77 24.12 4.22
N LYS A 120 -7.94 25.15 4.03
CA LYS A 120 -6.60 25.20 4.62
C LYS A 120 -6.67 25.35 6.14
N ALA A 121 -5.84 24.60 6.84
CA ALA A 121 -5.69 24.62 8.29
C ALA A 121 -4.39 25.34 8.72
N ASP A 122 -4.25 25.65 10.01
CA ASP A 122 -2.97 26.08 10.59
C ASP A 122 -1.99 24.89 10.67
N GLY A 123 -1.35 24.63 9.53
CA GLY A 123 -0.30 23.62 9.41
C GLY A 123 0.93 23.91 10.27
N GLU A 124 1.14 25.14 10.79
CA GLU A 124 2.27 25.45 11.68
C GLU A 124 1.96 25.04 13.12
N ALA A 125 0.75 25.31 13.63
CA ALA A 125 0.30 24.78 14.92
C ALA A 125 0.33 23.25 14.93
N LEU A 126 -0.15 22.59 13.88
CA LEU A 126 -0.10 21.13 13.76
C LEU A 126 1.35 20.61 13.64
N ARG A 127 2.26 21.33 12.96
CA ARG A 127 3.71 21.04 12.95
C ARG A 127 4.32 21.13 14.35
N LYS A 128 3.91 22.11 15.17
CA LYS A 128 4.35 22.27 16.58
C LYS A 128 3.83 21.15 17.48
N VAL A 129 2.65 20.58 17.22
CA VAL A 129 2.18 19.36 17.89
C VAL A 129 3.04 18.17 17.51
N TRP A 130 3.23 17.90 16.20
CA TRP A 130 4.08 16.80 15.73
C TRP A 130 5.52 16.88 16.27
N ASN A 131 6.16 18.06 16.20
CA ASN A 131 7.54 18.23 16.64
C ASN A 131 7.76 17.94 18.13
N ARG A 132 6.72 18.10 18.98
CA ARG A 132 6.76 17.71 20.39
C ARG A 132 6.53 16.21 20.58
N ALA A 133 5.50 15.64 19.92
CA ALA A 133 5.08 14.25 20.13
C ALA A 133 5.92 13.19 19.38
N ARG A 134 6.70 13.58 18.36
CA ARG A 134 7.47 12.64 17.53
C ARG A 134 8.46 11.71 18.26
N PRO A 135 9.04 12.00 19.45
CA PRO A 135 9.84 11.01 20.18
C PRO A 135 8.98 9.86 20.69
N GLU A 136 7.92 10.18 21.44
CA GLU A 136 6.96 9.21 22.00
C GLU A 136 6.26 8.39 20.90
N TYR A 137 5.91 9.04 19.78
CA TYR A 137 5.35 8.37 18.60
C TYR A 137 6.32 7.32 18.01
N ARG A 138 7.62 7.62 17.97
CA ARG A 138 8.65 6.69 17.49
C ARG A 138 8.88 5.53 18.46
N GLU A 139 8.73 5.75 19.76
CA GLU A 139 8.74 4.67 20.74
C GLU A 139 7.48 3.79 20.65
N ALA A 140 6.30 4.39 20.41
CA ALA A 140 5.06 3.64 20.21
C ALA A 140 5.15 2.75 18.96
N TRP A 141 5.56 3.32 17.83
CA TRP A 141 5.92 2.58 16.62
C TRP A 141 6.97 1.49 16.90
N GLY A 142 8.00 1.84 17.69
CA GLY A 142 9.09 0.95 18.08
C GLY A 142 8.64 -0.34 18.77
N ARG A 143 7.54 -0.27 19.55
CA ARG A 143 6.95 -1.42 20.26
C ARG A 143 6.12 -2.34 19.37
N GLU A 144 5.64 -1.86 18.23
CA GLU A 144 4.71 -2.60 17.35
C GLU A 144 5.41 -3.09 16.05
N PHE A 145 6.25 -2.26 15.44
CA PHE A 145 6.88 -2.50 14.12
C PHE A 145 8.41 -2.60 14.17
N GLY A 146 9.00 -2.52 15.36
CA GLY A 146 10.45 -2.37 15.54
C GLY A 146 10.95 -0.95 15.33
N ALA A 147 12.24 -0.73 15.57
CA ALA A 147 12.85 0.60 15.66
C ALA A 147 12.56 1.50 14.45
N TRP A 148 12.21 2.77 14.71
CA TRP A 148 11.92 3.75 13.66
C TRP A 148 13.10 3.92 12.68
N PRO A 149 12.87 3.90 11.35
CA PRO A 149 13.93 3.95 10.35
C PRO A 149 14.93 5.10 10.55
N GLN A 150 16.20 4.80 10.30
CA GLN A 150 17.33 5.74 10.34
C GLN A 150 18.10 5.70 9.02
N SER A 151 18.75 6.82 8.69
CA SER A 151 19.78 6.87 7.66
C SER A 151 21.05 6.12 8.10
N GLY A 152 21.98 5.88 7.16
CA GLY A 152 23.30 5.32 7.49
C GLY A 152 24.16 6.19 8.43
N THR A 153 23.72 7.42 8.74
CA THR A 153 24.35 8.32 9.74
C THR A 153 23.61 8.33 11.08
N GLY A 154 22.67 7.40 11.32
CA GLY A 154 21.89 7.31 12.56
C GLY A 154 20.79 8.36 12.72
N LYS A 155 20.66 9.32 11.80
CA LYS A 155 19.57 10.30 11.81
C LYS A 155 18.24 9.59 11.50
N TYR A 156 17.30 9.63 12.44
CA TYR A 156 15.92 9.17 12.24
C TYR A 156 15.25 9.85 11.04
N TRP A 157 14.62 9.04 10.19
CA TRP A 157 13.84 9.49 9.04
C TRP A 157 12.69 10.40 9.48
N PRO A 158 12.32 11.42 8.68
CA PRO A 158 11.10 12.17 8.89
C PRO A 158 9.86 11.26 8.88
N GLY A 159 8.85 11.64 9.67
CA GLY A 159 7.51 11.10 9.55
C GLY A 159 6.72 11.99 8.61
N HIS A 160 6.27 11.41 7.50
CA HIS A 160 5.48 12.08 6.46
C HIS A 160 3.99 11.93 6.75
N HIS A 161 3.23 13.03 6.68
CA HIS A 161 1.80 13.02 6.97
C HIS A 161 0.96 12.61 5.74
N ILE A 162 0.33 11.44 5.81
CA ILE A 162 -0.42 10.79 4.70
C ILE A 162 -1.67 11.60 4.33
N PHE A 163 -2.29 12.26 5.30
CA PHE A 163 -3.22 13.37 5.12
C PHE A 163 -2.51 14.63 5.64
N ASP A 164 -2.37 15.63 4.77
CA ASP A 164 -1.53 16.81 4.97
C ASP A 164 -1.96 17.68 6.17
N LEU A 165 -0.98 18.12 6.96
CA LEU A 165 -1.20 19.07 8.05
C LEU A 165 -1.79 20.40 7.55
N GLY A 166 -1.41 20.86 6.36
CA GLY A 166 -1.95 22.08 5.74
C GLY A 166 -3.45 22.01 5.42
N HIS A 167 -4.05 20.82 5.44
CA HIS A 167 -5.46 20.58 5.13
C HIS A 167 -6.19 19.84 6.27
N GLY A 168 -5.68 19.92 7.51
CA GLY A 168 -6.33 19.37 8.71
C GLY A 168 -5.86 17.97 9.13
N GLY A 169 -4.77 17.46 8.54
CA GLY A 169 -4.19 16.16 8.87
C GLY A 169 -3.87 16.00 10.37
N PRO A 170 -4.38 14.95 11.05
CA PRO A 170 -4.13 14.74 12.47
C PRO A 170 -2.65 14.41 12.71
N PRO A 171 -1.90 15.22 13.48
CA PRO A 171 -0.43 15.21 13.45
C PRO A 171 0.22 14.00 14.12
N VAL A 172 -0.55 13.21 14.87
CA VAL A 172 -0.07 12.09 15.70
C VAL A 172 -0.94 10.83 15.59
N ALA A 173 -1.85 10.77 14.62
CA ALA A 173 -2.67 9.57 14.42
C ALA A 173 -1.82 8.42 13.86
N PRO A 174 -1.88 7.19 14.41
CA PRO A 174 -1.02 6.06 13.99
C PRO A 174 -1.10 5.73 12.49
N ASN A 175 -2.28 5.87 11.90
CA ASN A 175 -2.54 5.65 10.48
C ASN A 175 -2.27 6.87 9.58
N ASN A 176 -1.72 7.96 10.13
CA ASN A 176 -1.45 9.19 9.39
C ASN A 176 0.03 9.52 9.21
N VAL A 177 0.96 8.79 9.82
CA VAL A 177 2.41 9.07 9.69
C VAL A 177 3.18 7.88 9.09
N LEU A 178 3.79 8.10 7.94
CA LEU A 178 4.66 7.16 7.23
C LEU A 178 6.13 7.56 7.45
N PRO A 179 7.02 6.69 8.01
CA PRO A 179 8.46 6.94 7.93
C PRO A 179 8.90 6.99 6.47
N ALA A 180 9.64 8.02 6.07
CA ALA A 180 10.14 8.17 4.69
C ALA A 180 11.59 8.71 4.68
N PRO A 181 12.45 8.28 3.74
CA PRO A 181 13.77 8.88 3.53
C PRO A 181 13.71 10.40 3.36
N ASP A 182 14.78 11.12 3.71
CA ASP A 182 14.80 12.61 3.64
C ASP A 182 14.51 13.15 2.22
N ASP A 183 15.03 12.49 1.18
CA ASP A 183 14.83 12.81 -0.23
C ASP A 183 13.40 12.48 -0.68
N VAL A 184 12.90 11.29 -0.37
CA VAL A 184 11.51 10.86 -0.65
C VAL A 184 10.50 11.79 0.02
N HIS A 185 10.71 12.10 1.30
CA HIS A 185 9.90 13.07 2.05
C HIS A 185 9.93 14.46 1.40
N SER A 186 11.09 14.92 0.93
CA SER A 186 11.21 16.19 0.22
C SER A 186 10.42 16.19 -1.09
N ILE A 187 10.43 15.08 -1.84
CA ILE A 187 9.62 14.90 -3.06
C ILE A 187 8.11 14.90 -2.74
N PHE A 188 7.66 14.19 -1.70
CA PHE A 188 6.25 14.21 -1.31
C PHE A 188 5.75 15.61 -0.95
N ASN A 189 6.53 16.37 -0.17
CA ASN A 189 6.19 17.76 0.19
C ASN A 189 6.13 18.69 -1.02
N ALA A 190 6.93 18.46 -2.07
CA ALA A 190 6.89 19.23 -3.31
C ALA A 190 5.68 18.88 -4.21
N GLU A 191 5.22 17.62 -4.17
CA GLU A 191 4.12 17.13 -5.00
C GLU A 191 2.72 17.36 -4.40
N TYR A 192 2.62 17.51 -3.07
CA TYR A 192 1.36 17.79 -2.37
C TYR A 192 0.63 19.03 -2.92
N PRO A 193 1.25 20.23 -3.04
CA PRO A 193 0.59 21.40 -3.62
C PRO A 193 0.04 21.18 -5.03
N ALA A 194 0.72 20.35 -5.85
CA ALA A 194 0.29 20.02 -7.20
C ALA A 194 -0.88 19.00 -7.23
N CYS A 195 -1.18 18.33 -6.12
CA CYS A 195 -2.30 17.39 -5.98
C CYS A 195 -3.58 18.04 -5.45
N TYR A 196 -3.46 19.16 -4.72
CA TYR A 196 -4.59 20.03 -4.41
C TYR A 196 -4.93 21.02 -5.55
N ALA A 197 -4.15 21.04 -6.64
CA ALA A 197 -4.42 21.86 -7.81
C ALA A 197 -5.46 21.21 -8.75
N PRO A 198 -6.54 21.92 -9.15
CA PRO A 198 -7.57 21.38 -10.04
C PRO A 198 -6.98 20.87 -11.37
N GLY A 199 -7.42 19.69 -11.82
CA GLY A 199 -7.03 19.14 -13.13
C GLY A 199 -5.56 18.71 -13.25
N GLY A 200 -4.83 18.62 -12.13
CA GLY A 200 -3.43 18.18 -12.13
C GLY A 200 -3.23 16.72 -12.54
N LYS A 201 -1.97 16.33 -12.80
CA LYS A 201 -1.54 14.97 -13.20
C LYS A 201 -1.99 13.85 -12.24
N TRP A 202 -2.40 14.22 -11.03
CA TRP A 202 -2.83 13.34 -9.96
C TRP A 202 -4.30 12.87 -10.06
N LEU A 203 -5.08 13.39 -11.02
CA LEU A 203 -6.38 12.82 -11.40
C LEU A 203 -6.29 11.85 -12.59
N THR A 204 -5.16 11.81 -13.30
CA THR A 204 -4.95 10.85 -14.40
C THR A 204 -4.68 9.45 -13.84
N PRO A 205 -5.45 8.41 -14.20
CA PRO A 205 -5.24 7.05 -13.69
C PRO A 205 -3.88 6.47 -14.07
N GLY A 206 -3.13 6.03 -13.05
CA GLY A 206 -1.91 5.25 -13.20
C GLY A 206 -2.18 3.74 -13.43
N PRO A 207 -1.13 2.94 -13.65
CA PRO A 207 -1.23 1.49 -13.79
C PRO A 207 -1.65 0.81 -12.47
N ALA A 208 -2.18 -0.42 -12.57
CA ALA A 208 -2.57 -1.22 -11.40
C ALA A 208 -1.39 -1.63 -10.49
N ARG A 209 -0.16 -1.61 -11.02
CA ARG A 209 1.12 -1.71 -10.29
C ARG A 209 2.10 -0.70 -10.92
N PRO A 210 2.60 0.31 -10.20
CA PRO A 210 3.42 1.36 -10.80
C PRO A 210 4.93 1.11 -10.70
N TYR A 211 5.34 0.04 -10.02
CA TYR A 211 6.73 -0.36 -9.86
C TYR A 211 6.93 -1.88 -9.90
N VAL A 212 8.19 -2.31 -9.92
CA VAL A 212 8.67 -3.70 -9.81
C VAL A 212 9.63 -3.82 -8.62
N ASP A 213 9.64 -4.99 -7.95
CA ASP A 213 10.31 -5.25 -6.66
C ASP A 213 11.85 -5.35 -6.73
#